data_AF-A0A100IU06-F1
#
_entry.id   AF-A0A100IU06-F1
#
_cell.length_a   1.000
_cell.length_b   1.000
_cell.length_c   1.000
_cell.angle_alpha   90.00
_cell.angle_beta   90.00
_cell.angle_gamma   90.00
#
_symmetry.space_group_name_H-M   'P 1'
#
loop_
_entity.id
_entity.type
_entity.pdbx_description
1 polymer ?
#
loop_
_entity_poly.entity_id
_entity_poly.type
_entity_poly.pdbx_seq_one_letter_code
_entity_poly.pdbx_strand_id
1 'polypeptide(L)'
;MERTASPVSTFIGLATRADPSPLPPPQEIFVHIQEMYDSGKPFYTKELLRNLKQQIQDARDGIIQSIRVPGLDGVFVEFPVLIGQVYPAHDEPVYPEFQDRSAFQHALLLTLRDIFCKMHNVSQDAIPCFAQDPVCKKNDIVAAGEYGIKIVEDPDAFLEVDESTVVVSVAPNIAVRQIVFDIARPAVLISNKVRDQNEDHM
;
A
#
# COMPACT_ATOMS: atom_id res chain seq x y z
N MET A 1 -4.98 -29.63 -17.80
CA MET A 1 -4.60 -29.07 -16.48
C MET A 1 -5.48 -27.84 -16.28
N GLU A 2 -6.46 -27.97 -15.40
CA GLU A 2 -7.52 -27.00 -15.17
C GLU A 2 -6.91 -25.72 -14.59
N ARG A 3 -7.05 -24.59 -15.30
CA ARG A 3 -6.63 -23.28 -14.76
C ARG A 3 -7.57 -22.95 -13.62
N THR A 4 -7.08 -23.10 -12.39
CA THR A 4 -7.78 -22.61 -11.19
C THR A 4 -8.07 -21.13 -11.39
N ALA A 5 -9.36 -20.76 -11.31
CA ALA A 5 -9.76 -19.36 -11.37
C ALA A 5 -8.96 -18.57 -10.33
N SER A 6 -8.36 -17.46 -10.76
CA SER A 6 -7.75 -16.50 -9.83
C SER A 6 -8.81 -16.00 -8.85
N PRO A 7 -8.44 -15.65 -7.61
CA PRO A 7 -9.40 -15.14 -6.64
C PRO A 7 -10.16 -13.95 -7.22
N VAL A 8 -11.47 -13.90 -6.95
CA VAL A 8 -12.36 -12.80 -7.31
C VAL A 8 -11.69 -11.52 -6.84
N SER A 9 -11.24 -10.69 -7.78
CA SER A 9 -10.65 -9.40 -7.46
C SER A 9 -11.81 -8.44 -7.19
N THR A 10 -11.80 -7.83 -6.00
CA THR A 10 -12.74 -6.76 -5.66
C THR A 10 -12.29 -5.50 -6.39
N PHE A 11 -13.04 -5.11 -7.42
CA PHE A 11 -12.80 -3.86 -8.13
C PHE A 11 -13.62 -2.75 -7.51
N ILE A 12 -13.06 -1.55 -7.55
CA ILE A 12 -13.70 -0.34 -7.08
C ILE A 12 -14.13 0.43 -8.34
N GLY A 13 -15.44 0.66 -8.50
CA GLY A 13 -16.01 1.37 -9.64
C GLY A 13 -15.80 2.88 -9.56
N LEU A 14 -16.33 3.60 -10.56
CA LEU A 14 -16.21 5.06 -10.63
C LEU A 14 -16.78 5.72 -9.37
N ALA A 15 -15.97 6.59 -8.78
CA ALA A 15 -16.30 7.26 -7.53
C ALA A 15 -17.41 8.29 -7.70
N THR A 16 -18.34 8.34 -6.77
CA THR A 16 -19.40 9.37 -6.68
C THR A 16 -19.20 10.21 -5.42
N ARG A 17 -19.19 11.53 -5.56
CA ARG A 17 -19.11 12.45 -4.42
C ARG A 17 -20.51 12.61 -3.81
N ALA A 18 -20.60 12.56 -2.48
CA ALA A 18 -21.88 12.72 -1.78
C ALA A 18 -22.49 14.11 -1.99
N ASP A 19 -21.64 15.13 -2.14
CA ASP A 19 -22.05 16.46 -2.59
C ASP A 19 -21.89 16.57 -4.12
N PRO A 20 -23.00 16.76 -4.87
CA PRO A 20 -22.96 16.90 -6.32
C PRO A 20 -22.47 18.28 -6.80
N SER A 21 -22.17 19.20 -5.88
CA SER A 21 -21.65 20.53 -6.22
C SER A 21 -20.35 20.41 -7.03
N PRO A 22 -20.16 21.27 -8.05
CA PRO A 22 -18.94 21.27 -8.85
C PRO A 22 -17.71 21.47 -7.95
N LEU A 23 -16.60 20.83 -8.32
CA LEU A 23 -15.33 21.10 -7.66
C LEU A 23 -14.95 22.58 -7.83
N PRO A 24 -14.30 23.19 -6.84
CA PRO A 24 -13.71 24.52 -7.00
C PRO A 24 -12.73 24.55 -8.18
N PRO A 25 -12.40 25.74 -8.71
CA PRO A 25 -11.33 25.88 -9.69
C PRO A 25 -10.02 25.23 -9.20
N PRO A 26 -9.20 24.63 -10.09
CA PRO A 26 -7.96 23.95 -9.69
C PRO A 26 -7.03 24.81 -8.81
N GLN A 27 -6.99 26.12 -9.06
CA GLN A 27 -6.18 27.07 -8.27
C GLN A 27 -6.59 27.10 -6.80
N GLU A 28 -7.89 27.11 -6.52
CA GLU A 28 -8.41 27.08 -5.15
C GLU A 28 -8.14 25.74 -4.47
N ILE A 29 -8.24 24.63 -5.23
CA ILE A 29 -7.88 23.29 -4.75
C ILE A 29 -6.40 23.25 -4.33
N PHE A 30 -5.49 23.80 -5.15
CA PHE A 30 -4.06 23.82 -4.81
C PHE A 30 -3.76 24.67 -3.57
N VAL A 31 -4.38 25.85 -3.45
CA VAL A 31 -4.22 26.69 -2.26
C VAL A 31 -4.69 25.93 -1.01
N HIS A 32 -5.85 25.29 -1.08
CA HIS A 32 -6.39 24.54 0.05
C HIS A 32 -5.50 23.35 0.43
N ILE A 33 -4.98 22.59 -0.54
CA ILE A 33 -4.04 21.49 -0.30
C ILE A 33 -2.77 22.01 0.39
N GLN A 34 -2.23 23.14 -0.08
CA GLN A 34 -1.06 23.76 0.52
C GLN A 34 -1.31 24.18 1.98
N GLU A 35 -2.43 24.84 2.26
CA GLU A 35 -2.82 25.21 3.63
C GLU A 35 -2.92 23.98 4.54
N MET A 36 -3.43 22.86 4.04
CA MET A 36 -3.49 21.65 4.84
C MET A 36 -2.10 21.07 5.12
N TYR A 37 -1.18 21.08 4.15
CA TYR A 37 0.22 20.71 4.39
C TYR A 37 0.86 21.60 5.46
N ASP A 38 0.67 22.91 5.34
CA ASP A 38 1.25 23.91 6.26
C ASP A 38 0.68 23.78 7.67
N SER A 39 -0.57 23.31 7.81
CA SER A 39 -1.21 23.04 9.09
C SER A 39 -0.62 21.84 9.84
N GLY A 40 0.09 20.94 9.15
CA GLY A 40 0.59 19.68 9.70
C GLY A 40 -0.52 18.67 10.03
N LYS A 41 -1.75 18.90 9.60
CA LYS A 41 -2.87 17.97 9.76
C LYS A 41 -2.62 16.70 8.92
N PRO A 42 -2.68 15.50 9.51
CA PRO A 42 -2.46 14.27 8.74
C PRO A 42 -3.59 14.05 7.74
N PHE A 43 -3.25 13.65 6.51
CA PHE A 43 -4.22 13.18 5.52
C PHE A 43 -4.61 11.74 5.75
N TYR A 44 -3.67 10.94 6.23
CA TYR A 44 -3.85 9.52 6.50
C TYR A 44 -3.76 9.25 7.99
N THR A 45 -4.76 8.58 8.56
CA THR A 45 -4.72 8.16 9.96
C THR A 45 -4.83 6.65 10.07
N LYS A 46 -4.25 6.05 11.13
CA LYS A 46 -4.45 4.61 11.39
C LYS A 46 -5.94 4.27 11.57
N GLU A 47 -6.73 5.19 12.09
CA GLU A 47 -8.19 5.03 12.19
C GLU A 47 -8.84 4.91 10.82
N LEU A 48 -8.52 5.81 9.89
CA LEU A 48 -9.00 5.74 8.51
C LEU A 48 -8.57 4.42 7.85
N LEU A 49 -7.31 4.02 7.98
CA LEU A 49 -6.82 2.77 7.38
C LEU A 49 -7.51 1.53 7.96
N ARG A 50 -7.78 1.48 9.27
CA ARG A 50 -8.55 0.39 9.88
C ARG A 50 -10.00 0.38 9.40
N ASN A 51 -10.62 1.56 9.27
CA ASN A 51 -11.97 1.68 8.74
C ASN A 51 -12.04 1.18 7.28
N LEU A 52 -11.09 1.57 6.43
CA LEU A 52 -11.00 1.08 5.05
C LEU A 52 -10.78 -0.43 4.98
N LYS A 53 -9.90 -0.98 5.82
CA LYS A 53 -9.70 -2.42 5.94
C LYS A 53 -11.02 -3.15 6.22
N GLN A 54 -11.79 -2.67 7.20
CA GLN A 54 -13.07 -3.28 7.54
C GLN A 54 -14.06 -3.18 6.37
N GLN A 55 -14.17 -2.02 5.72
CA GLN A 55 -15.04 -1.86 4.55
C GLN A 55 -14.65 -2.82 3.41
N ILE A 56 -13.35 -3.03 3.16
CA ILE A 56 -12.87 -3.98 2.14
C ILE A 56 -13.25 -5.42 2.51
N GLN A 57 -13.14 -5.80 3.78
CA GLN A 57 -13.56 -7.11 4.27
C GLN A 57 -15.06 -7.31 4.12
N ASP A 58 -15.85 -6.35 4.59
CA ASP A 58 -17.31 -6.36 4.47
C ASP A 58 -17.76 -6.41 3.00
N ALA A 59 -17.04 -5.73 2.10
CA ALA A 59 -17.30 -5.76 0.67
C ALA A 59 -17.01 -7.13 0.05
N ARG A 60 -15.90 -7.77 0.46
CA ARG A 60 -15.55 -9.15 0.03
C ARG A 60 -16.56 -10.17 0.51
N ASP A 61 -17.07 -9.99 1.73
CA ASP A 61 -18.10 -10.85 2.32
C ASP A 61 -19.51 -10.54 1.79
N GLY A 62 -19.65 -9.55 0.90
CA GLY A 62 -20.93 -9.15 0.30
C GLY A 62 -21.88 -8.42 1.26
N ILE A 63 -21.37 -7.95 2.41
CA ILE A 63 -22.11 -7.20 3.43
C ILE A 63 -22.42 -5.79 2.95
N ILE A 64 -21.46 -5.16 2.26
CA ILE A 64 -21.63 -3.82 1.68
C ILE A 64 -21.37 -3.85 0.17
N GLN A 65 -21.99 -2.89 -0.54
CA GLN A 65 -21.85 -2.75 -2.00
C GLN A 65 -21.09 -1.48 -2.38
N SER A 66 -20.60 -0.73 -1.41
CA SER A 66 -19.81 0.48 -1.64
C SER A 66 -18.80 0.71 -0.52
N ILE A 67 -17.65 1.27 -0.88
CA ILE A 67 -16.61 1.75 0.04
C ILE A 67 -16.72 3.27 0.10
N ARG A 68 -16.68 3.84 1.30
CA ARG A 68 -16.82 5.29 1.53
C ARG A 68 -15.56 5.84 2.17
N VAL A 69 -15.05 6.93 1.60
CA VAL A 69 -13.80 7.58 2.03
C VAL A 69 -14.04 9.08 2.16
N PRO A 70 -13.65 9.75 3.26
CA PRO A 70 -13.69 11.20 3.30
C PRO A 70 -12.67 11.79 2.33
N GLY A 71 -13.10 12.72 1.48
CA GLY A 71 -12.21 13.56 0.69
C GLY A 71 -11.41 14.52 1.56
N LEU A 72 -10.42 15.20 0.96
CA LEU A 72 -9.61 16.20 1.68
C LEU A 72 -10.44 17.41 2.17
N ASP A 73 -11.57 17.66 1.51
CA ASP A 73 -12.60 18.65 1.87
C ASP A 73 -13.58 18.16 2.96
N GLY A 74 -13.41 16.93 3.45
CA GLY A 74 -14.31 16.28 4.40
C GLY A 74 -15.60 15.74 3.78
N VAL A 75 -15.82 15.90 2.48
CA VAL A 75 -16.99 15.36 1.79
C VAL A 75 -16.72 13.90 1.46
N PHE A 76 -17.66 13.02 1.81
CA PHE A 76 -17.51 11.61 1.49
C PHE A 76 -17.57 11.36 -0.02
N VAL A 77 -16.64 10.55 -0.47
CA VAL A 77 -16.61 9.92 -1.79
C VAL A 77 -16.99 8.46 -1.61
N GLU A 78 -17.95 8.00 -2.38
CA GLU A 78 -18.43 6.64 -2.39
C GLU A 78 -17.93 5.94 -3.65
N PHE A 79 -17.47 4.71 -3.48
CA PHE A 79 -16.99 3.89 -4.56
C PHE A 79 -17.79 2.59 -4.60
N PRO A 80 -18.53 2.30 -5.67
CA PRO A 80 -19.28 1.05 -5.76
C PRO A 80 -18.34 -0.14 -5.87
N VAL A 81 -18.69 -1.23 -5.20
CA VAL A 81 -17.95 -2.50 -5.22
C VAL A 81 -18.39 -3.30 -6.44
N LEU A 82 -17.44 -3.62 -7.31
CA LEU A 82 -17.65 -4.42 -8.51
C LEU A 82 -17.10 -5.83 -8.25
N ILE A 83 -18.02 -6.80 -8.12
CA ILE A 83 -17.69 -8.22 -7.88
C ILE A 83 -17.89 -9.01 -9.18
N GLY A 84 -16.99 -9.95 -9.46
CA GLY A 84 -17.17 -10.95 -10.52
C GLY A 84 -16.66 -10.55 -11.92
N GLN A 85 -16.05 -9.37 -12.08
CA GLN A 85 -15.30 -9.06 -13.29
C GLN A 85 -13.93 -9.75 -13.24
N VAL A 86 -13.75 -10.80 -14.02
CA VAL A 86 -12.43 -11.39 -14.29
C VAL A 86 -11.85 -10.61 -15.45
N TYR A 87 -10.93 -9.68 -15.16
CA TYR A 87 -10.07 -9.19 -16.23
C TYR A 87 -9.19 -10.37 -16.65
N PRO A 88 -9.07 -10.66 -17.97
CA PRO A 88 -7.95 -11.48 -18.40
C PRO A 88 -6.73 -10.79 -17.80
N ALA A 89 -5.93 -11.54 -17.03
CA ALA A 89 -4.58 -11.07 -16.73
C ALA A 89 -4.05 -10.61 -18.08
N HIS A 90 -3.77 -9.31 -18.22
CA HIS A 90 -3.15 -8.84 -19.45
C HIS A 90 -1.99 -9.81 -19.66
N ASP A 91 -1.93 -10.44 -20.83
CA ASP A 91 -0.70 -11.04 -21.32
C ASP A 91 0.28 -9.87 -21.53
N GLU A 92 0.58 -9.11 -20.46
CA GLU A 92 1.77 -8.32 -20.42
C GLU A 92 2.88 -9.33 -20.65
N PRO A 93 3.76 -9.07 -21.62
CA PRO A 93 4.93 -9.91 -21.77
C PRO A 93 5.56 -10.00 -20.39
N VAL A 94 5.60 -11.21 -19.83
CA VAL A 94 6.37 -11.49 -18.63
C VAL A 94 7.79 -11.20 -19.06
N TYR A 95 8.25 -9.97 -18.84
CA TYR A 95 9.64 -9.64 -19.01
C TYR A 95 10.36 -10.51 -17.96
N PRO A 96 11.14 -11.52 -18.37
CA PRO A 96 11.81 -12.43 -17.44
C PRO A 96 12.80 -11.69 -16.54
N GLU A 97 13.07 -10.42 -16.84
CA GLU A 97 13.98 -9.51 -16.14
C GLU A 97 13.41 -8.95 -14.82
N PHE A 98 12.10 -9.08 -14.56
CA PHE A 98 11.48 -8.62 -13.31
C PHE A 98 11.12 -9.75 -12.33
N GLN A 99 11.54 -10.97 -12.64
CA GLN A 99 11.14 -12.18 -11.93
C GLN A 99 11.70 -12.26 -10.49
N ASP A 100 12.71 -11.44 -10.15
CA ASP A 100 13.40 -11.42 -8.85
C ASP A 100 13.14 -10.17 -7.99
N ARG A 101 12.23 -9.27 -8.39
CA ARG A 101 12.05 -7.97 -7.69
C ARG A 101 11.76 -8.12 -6.20
N SER A 102 10.87 -9.03 -5.83
CA SER A 102 10.50 -9.26 -4.43
C SER A 102 11.65 -9.93 -3.66
N ALA A 103 12.47 -10.77 -4.31
CA ALA A 103 13.60 -11.46 -3.68
C ALA A 103 14.68 -10.49 -3.20
N PHE A 104 15.08 -9.51 -4.03
CA PHE A 104 16.05 -8.49 -3.61
C PHE A 104 15.53 -7.61 -2.48
N GLN A 105 14.24 -7.27 -2.50
CA GLN A 105 13.62 -6.46 -1.45
C GLN A 105 13.56 -7.23 -0.12
N HIS A 106 13.15 -8.51 -0.15
CA HIS A 106 13.15 -9.38 1.03
C HIS A 106 14.58 -9.61 1.55
N ALA A 107 15.57 -9.82 0.67
CA ALA A 107 16.96 -9.98 1.05
C ALA A 107 17.52 -8.72 1.74
N LEU A 108 17.18 -7.52 1.26
CA LEU A 108 17.53 -6.26 1.91
C LEU A 108 16.90 -6.18 3.31
N LEU A 109 15.61 -6.49 3.44
CA LEU A 109 14.89 -6.49 4.72
C LEU A 109 15.56 -7.44 5.74
N LEU A 110 15.87 -8.67 5.33
CA LEU A 110 16.55 -9.66 6.17
C LEU A 110 17.96 -9.22 6.55
N THR A 111 18.71 -8.64 5.60
CA THR A 111 20.07 -8.14 5.85
C THR A 111 20.07 -7.02 6.88
N LEU A 112 19.12 -6.09 6.80
CA LEU A 112 18.97 -5.01 7.78
C LEU A 112 18.65 -5.55 9.17
N ARG A 113 17.71 -6.51 9.27
CA ARG A 113 17.40 -7.19 10.54
C ARG A 113 18.64 -7.87 11.12
N ASP A 114 19.36 -8.65 10.30
CA ASP A 114 20.54 -9.39 10.73
C ASP A 114 21.65 -8.47 11.24
N ILE A 115 21.90 -7.36 10.55
CA ILE A 115 22.88 -6.36 10.98
C ILE A 115 22.47 -5.77 12.33
N PHE A 116 21.21 -5.38 12.48
CA PHE A 116 20.69 -4.84 13.75
C PHE A 116 20.81 -5.85 14.89
N CYS A 117 20.34 -7.08 14.68
CA CYS A 117 20.42 -8.17 15.66
C CYS A 117 21.85 -8.45 16.11
N LYS A 118 22.81 -8.47 15.17
CA LYS A 118 24.23 -8.66 15.48
C LYS A 118 24.83 -7.50 16.26
N MET A 119 24.54 -6.26 15.88
CA MET A 119 25.06 -5.07 16.57
C MET A 119 24.52 -4.94 18.00
N HIS A 120 23.28 -5.34 18.23
CA HIS A 120 22.60 -5.19 19.51
C HIS A 120 22.52 -6.47 20.33
N ASN A 121 23.07 -7.59 19.82
CA ASN A 121 23.01 -8.91 20.45
C ASN A 121 21.58 -9.34 20.85
N VAL A 122 20.63 -9.16 19.93
CA VAL A 122 19.22 -9.55 20.10
C VAL A 122 18.83 -10.65 19.12
N SER A 123 17.85 -11.48 19.49
CA SER A 123 17.31 -12.51 18.60
C SER A 123 16.62 -11.88 17.39
N GLN A 124 16.61 -12.58 16.25
CA GLN A 124 15.81 -12.20 15.08
C GLN A 124 14.32 -12.16 15.39
N ASP A 125 13.82 -13.04 16.26
CA ASP A 125 12.41 -13.07 16.68
C ASP A 125 11.97 -11.82 17.44
N ALA A 126 12.92 -11.03 17.96
CA ALA A 126 12.62 -9.76 18.60
C ALA A 126 12.28 -8.64 17.60
N ILE A 127 12.59 -8.83 16.31
CA ILE A 127 12.40 -7.83 15.26
C ILE A 127 11.45 -8.41 14.19
N PRO A 128 10.13 -8.15 14.30
CA PRO A 128 9.18 -8.62 13.31
C PRO A 128 9.43 -7.96 11.95
N CYS A 129 9.29 -8.74 10.88
CA CYS A 129 9.40 -8.25 9.51
C CYS A 129 8.06 -8.43 8.80
N PHE A 130 7.60 -7.36 8.15
CA PHE A 130 6.38 -7.34 7.35
C PHE A 130 6.70 -6.94 5.91
N ALA A 131 5.99 -7.52 4.95
CA ALA A 131 6.05 -7.09 3.55
C ALA A 131 4.64 -7.06 2.96
N GLN A 132 4.33 -6.01 2.20
CA GLN A 132 3.07 -5.87 1.47
C GLN A 132 3.40 -5.72 -0.01
N ASP A 133 3.18 -6.79 -0.75
CA ASP A 133 3.40 -6.89 -2.19
C ASP A 133 2.21 -7.61 -2.82
N PRO A 134 1.25 -6.88 -3.42
CA PRO A 134 0.05 -7.48 -4.01
C PRO A 134 0.34 -8.47 -5.16
N VAL A 135 1.55 -8.44 -5.73
CA VAL A 135 1.96 -9.32 -6.83
C VAL A 135 2.85 -10.49 -6.37
N CYS A 136 3.05 -10.64 -5.06
CA CYS A 136 3.83 -11.73 -4.48
C CYS A 136 3.19 -13.10 -4.78
N LYS A 137 3.97 -14.03 -5.35
CA LYS A 137 3.45 -15.36 -5.71
C LYS A 137 3.33 -16.24 -4.46
N LYS A 138 2.45 -17.24 -4.52
CA LYS A 138 2.25 -18.20 -3.41
C LYS A 138 3.56 -18.83 -2.92
N ASN A 139 4.44 -19.23 -3.84
CA ASN A 139 5.73 -19.81 -3.48
C ASN A 139 6.65 -18.81 -2.76
N ASP A 140 6.62 -17.53 -3.19
CA ASP A 140 7.41 -16.46 -2.58
C ASP A 140 6.89 -16.13 -1.18
N ILE A 141 5.58 -16.18 -0.96
CA ILE A 141 4.95 -16.03 0.36
C ILE A 141 5.44 -17.12 1.33
N VAL A 142 5.40 -18.39 0.88
CA VAL A 142 5.86 -19.52 1.70
C VAL A 142 7.34 -19.37 2.04
N ALA A 143 8.18 -19.12 1.03
CA ALA A 143 9.61 -18.94 1.23
C ALA A 143 9.92 -17.76 2.19
N ALA A 144 9.28 -16.60 2.00
CA ALA A 144 9.45 -15.44 2.88
C ALA A 144 9.08 -15.76 4.34
N GLY A 145 8.01 -16.55 4.55
CA GLY A 145 7.57 -17.02 5.85
C GLY A 145 8.59 -17.89 6.58
N GLU A 146 9.30 -18.77 5.87
CA GLU A 146 10.37 -19.62 6.45
C GLU A 146 11.53 -18.79 7.04
N TYR A 147 11.74 -17.57 6.53
CA TYR A 147 12.74 -16.63 7.05
C TYR A 147 12.14 -15.57 7.98
N GLY A 148 10.90 -15.77 8.46
CA GLY A 148 10.26 -14.88 9.43
C GLY A 148 9.81 -13.53 8.86
N ILE A 149 9.50 -13.45 7.56
CA ILE A 149 8.79 -12.32 6.97
C ILE A 149 7.30 -12.65 6.90
N LYS A 150 6.47 -11.81 7.50
CA LYS A 150 5.01 -11.90 7.39
C LYS A 150 4.56 -11.11 6.15
N ILE A 151 4.13 -11.80 5.10
CA ILE A 151 3.43 -11.15 3.99
C ILE A 151 2.03 -10.76 4.47
N VAL A 152 1.65 -9.50 4.28
CA VAL A 152 0.36 -8.93 4.73
C VAL A 152 -0.40 -8.31 3.56
N GLU A 153 -1.73 -8.23 3.70
CA GLU A 153 -2.61 -7.60 2.71
C GLU A 153 -2.65 -6.07 2.87
N ASP A 154 -3.05 -5.33 1.84
CA ASP A 154 -3.29 -3.89 1.97
C ASP A 154 -4.53 -3.61 2.83
N PRO A 155 -4.50 -2.68 3.82
CA PRO A 155 -3.40 -1.77 4.21
C PRO A 155 -2.60 -2.19 5.45
N ASP A 156 -2.48 -3.48 5.74
CA ASP A 156 -1.94 -3.98 7.01
C ASP A 156 -0.50 -3.59 7.27
N ALA A 157 0.38 -3.51 6.26
CA ALA A 157 1.76 -3.09 6.52
C ALA A 157 1.81 -1.68 7.10
N PHE A 158 0.93 -0.76 6.68
CA PHE A 158 0.84 0.57 7.27
C PHE A 158 0.37 0.54 8.72
N LEU A 159 -0.51 -0.41 9.08
CA LEU A 159 -1.00 -0.54 10.45
C LEU A 159 0.08 -0.98 11.43
N GLU A 160 1.07 -1.74 10.94
CA GLU A 160 2.23 -2.21 11.72
C GLU A 160 3.31 -1.11 11.90
N VAL A 161 3.31 -0.03 11.11
CA VAL A 161 4.32 1.04 11.22
C VAL A 161 4.10 1.89 12.48
N ASP A 162 5.16 2.08 13.25
CA ASP A 162 5.24 3.02 14.38
C ASP A 162 6.55 3.83 14.37
N GLU A 163 6.76 4.66 15.39
CA GLU A 163 7.95 5.51 15.54
C GLU A 163 9.26 4.70 15.63
N SER A 164 9.21 3.42 16.01
CA SER A 164 10.37 2.53 16.14
C SER A 164 10.67 1.73 14.87
N THR A 165 9.84 1.87 13.85
CA THR A 165 9.89 1.05 12.64
C THR A 165 10.96 1.53 11.64
N VAL A 166 11.57 0.59 10.92
CA VAL A 166 12.34 0.85 9.69
C VAL A 166 11.45 0.52 8.50
N VAL A 167 11.15 1.50 7.66
CA VAL A 167 10.34 1.30 6.45
C VAL A 167 11.23 1.26 5.23
N VAL A 168 11.08 0.21 4.42
CA VAL A 168 11.70 0.07 3.09
C VAL A 168 10.61 0.18 2.03
N SER A 169 10.74 1.14 1.12
CA SER A 169 9.78 1.38 0.04
C SER A 169 10.51 1.48 -1.30
N VAL A 170 10.22 0.57 -2.22
CA VAL A 170 10.90 0.48 -3.52
C VAL A 170 9.89 0.66 -4.64
N ALA A 171 10.09 1.71 -5.46
CA ALA A 171 9.23 2.06 -6.59
C ALA A 171 7.71 2.07 -6.27
N PRO A 172 7.28 2.74 -5.18
CA PRO A 172 5.86 2.77 -4.82
C PRO A 172 5.04 3.56 -5.84
N ASN A 173 3.89 3.03 -6.26
CA ASN A 173 2.92 3.75 -7.10
C ASN A 173 1.89 4.57 -6.29
N ILE A 174 2.08 4.66 -4.97
CA ILE A 174 1.25 5.43 -4.04
C ILE A 174 2.12 6.33 -3.16
N ALA A 175 1.50 7.27 -2.44
CA ALA A 175 2.17 8.23 -1.58
C ALA A 175 2.70 7.64 -0.26
N VAL A 176 3.49 6.55 -0.31
CA VAL A 176 4.03 5.85 0.88
C VAL A 176 4.68 6.82 1.85
N ARG A 177 5.54 7.73 1.35
CA ARG A 177 6.21 8.73 2.19
C ARG A 177 5.22 9.60 2.96
N GLN A 178 4.13 10.05 2.34
CA GLN A 178 3.13 10.86 3.03
C GLN A 178 2.41 10.03 4.09
N ILE A 179 1.95 8.83 3.71
CA ILE A 179 1.19 7.93 4.59
C ILE A 179 2.00 7.61 5.85
N VAL A 180 3.25 7.16 5.73
CA VAL A 180 4.05 6.75 6.89
C VAL A 180 4.40 7.91 7.82
N PHE A 181 4.54 9.12 7.30
CA PHE A 181 4.79 10.32 8.11
C PHE A 181 3.53 10.85 8.81
N ASP A 182 2.35 10.64 8.23
CA ASP A 182 1.09 11.01 8.86
C ASP A 182 0.72 10.03 9.99
N ILE A 183 0.99 8.74 9.81
CA ILE A 183 0.56 7.70 10.77
C ILE A 183 1.53 7.47 11.94
N ALA A 184 2.83 7.70 11.74
CA ALA A 184 3.83 7.22 12.70
C ALA A 184 5.18 7.95 12.71
N ARG A 185 5.67 8.47 11.58
CA ARG A 185 7.04 9.03 11.45
C ARG A 185 8.12 8.00 11.87
N PRO A 186 8.38 6.98 11.03
CA PRO A 186 9.29 5.88 11.38
C PRO A 186 10.71 6.36 11.65
N ALA A 187 11.45 5.59 12.46
CA ALA A 187 12.86 5.85 12.78
C ALA A 187 13.74 5.96 11.53
N VAL A 188 13.45 5.16 10.51
CA VAL A 188 14.15 5.19 9.21
C VAL A 188 13.14 4.98 8.08
N LEU A 189 13.23 5.81 7.03
CA LEU A 189 12.58 5.56 5.74
C LEU A 189 13.64 5.41 4.64
N ILE A 190 13.79 4.20 4.12
CA ILE A 190 14.60 3.91 2.94
C ILE A 190 13.65 3.90 1.74
N SER A 191 13.74 4.92 0.87
CA SER A 191 12.88 5.05 -0.29
C SER A 191 13.70 5.12 -1.58
N ASN A 192 13.48 4.16 -2.49
CA ASN A 192 14.02 4.23 -3.84
C ASN A 192 12.96 4.83 -4.78
N LYS A 193 13.34 5.87 -5.53
CA LYS A 193 12.41 6.65 -6.37
C LYS A 193 11.74 5.78 -7.45
N VAL A 194 10.49 6.10 -7.75
CA VAL A 194 9.87 5.80 -9.05
C VAL A 194 10.63 6.65 -10.09
N ARG A 195 11.17 6.02 -11.13
CA ARG A 195 11.74 6.78 -12.26
C ARG A 195 10.63 7.59 -12.91
N ASP A 196 10.86 8.88 -13.13
CA ASP A 196 9.97 9.65 -14.01
C ASP A 196 10.06 9.03 -15.41
N GLN A 197 8.92 8.72 -16.04
CA GLN A 197 8.88 8.21 -17.42
C GLN A 197 9.51 9.20 -18.44
N ASN A 198 9.87 10.41 -18.00
CA ASN A 198 10.51 11.45 -18.79
C ASN A 198 12.05 11.42 -18.73
N GLU A 199 12.67 10.57 -17.91
CA GLU A 199 14.13 10.48 -17.80
C GLU A 199 14.78 9.61 -18.90
N ASP A 200 13.99 8.89 -19.70
CA ASP A 200 14.49 8.06 -20.82
C ASP A 200 14.60 8.82 -22.17
N HIS A 201 14.51 10.17 -22.15
CA HIS A 201 14.55 11.03 -23.34
C HIS A 201 15.62 12.14 -23.29
N MET A 202 16.68 11.99 -22.48
CA MET A 202 17.91 12.80 -22.61
C MET A 202 19.12 11.96 -22.98
#